data_AF-A0A096P9Y4-F1
#
_entry.id   AF-A0A096P9Y4-F1
#
_cell.length_a   1.000
_cell.length_b   1.000
_cell.length_c   1.000
_cell.angle_alpha   90.00
_cell.angle_beta   90.00
_cell.angle_gamma   90.00
#
_symmetry.space_group_name_H-M   'P 1'
#
loop_
_entity.id
_entity.type
_entity.pdbx_description
1 polymer ?
#
loop_
_entity_poly.entity_id
_entity_poly.type
_entity_poly.pdbx_seq_one_letter_code
_entity_poly.pdbx_strand_id
1 'polypeptide(L)'
;MDAETPCAWGRILAVAIDGGAACAFTASLAWNVHALVTLDDLQSDRVNPHDASRRIARSARAEASAHGVGVALCALRGRPIAVVVNAPLMWWHWNRWREGRLSADATEIFAAADAERVARGRKLAFLACVVMIAAYAVTHAVVHSLMTKAGREALAKILREASHSPMYHMF
;
A
#
# COMPACT_ATOMS: atom_id res chain seq x y z
N MET A 1 26.28 -24.41 19.52
CA MET A 1 26.50 -23.27 18.60
C MET A 1 25.70 -23.63 17.36
N ASP A 2 24.42 -23.26 17.39
CA ASP A 2 23.36 -24.10 16.83
C ASP A 2 23.00 -23.64 15.42
N ALA A 3 22.93 -24.61 14.51
CA ALA A 3 22.70 -24.43 13.07
C ALA A 3 21.27 -23.96 12.71
N GLU A 4 20.45 -23.53 13.67
CA GLU A 4 19.04 -23.11 13.45
C GLU A 4 18.87 -21.61 13.16
N THR A 5 19.89 -20.79 13.45
CA THR A 5 19.85 -19.34 13.27
C THR A 5 19.70 -18.82 11.83
N PRO A 6 20.24 -19.44 10.76
CA PRO A 6 20.10 -18.89 9.40
C PRO A 6 18.66 -18.93 8.87
N CYS A 7 17.80 -19.80 9.41
CA CYS A 7 16.42 -19.94 8.96
C CYS A 7 15.46 -18.90 9.59
N ALA A 8 15.80 -18.35 10.77
CA ALA A 8 14.96 -17.38 11.47
C ALA A 8 15.00 -15.98 10.83
N TRP A 9 16.19 -15.52 10.45
CA TRP A 9 16.38 -14.22 9.79
C TRP A 9 15.67 -14.13 8.43
N GLY A 10 15.67 -15.21 7.65
CA GLY A 10 14.93 -15.27 6.39
C GLY A 10 13.41 -15.12 6.57
N ARG A 11 12.85 -15.66 7.66
CA ARG A 11 11.41 -15.53 7.97
C ARG A 11 11.05 -14.11 8.43
N ILE A 12 11.87 -13.52 9.29
CA ILE A 12 11.69 -12.13 9.75
C ILE A 12 11.75 -11.19 8.54
N LEU A 13 12.72 -11.38 7.66
CA LEU A 13 12.86 -10.61 6.43
C LEU A 13 11.64 -10.78 5.52
N ALA A 14 11.12 -12.00 5.37
CA ALA A 14 9.92 -12.25 4.57
C ALA A 14 8.69 -11.50 5.11
N VAL A 15 8.46 -11.55 6.43
CA VAL A 15 7.36 -10.81 7.09
C VAL A 15 7.55 -9.30 6.92
N ALA A 16 8.78 -8.81 7.08
CA ALA A 16 9.09 -7.39 6.89
C ALA A 16 8.85 -6.93 5.44
N ILE A 17 9.22 -7.74 4.44
CA ILE A 17 8.98 -7.44 3.02
C ILE A 17 7.48 -7.46 2.70
N ASP A 18 6.75 -8.49 3.12
CA ASP A 18 5.30 -8.59 2.88
C ASP A 18 4.56 -7.43 3.60
N GLY A 19 4.99 -7.08 4.83
CA GLY A 19 4.47 -5.93 5.59
C GLY A 19 4.76 -4.60 4.91
N GLY A 20 6.00 -4.38 4.45
CA GLY A 20 6.39 -3.20 3.70
C GLY A 20 5.59 -3.03 2.40
N ALA A 21 5.34 -4.13 1.67
CA ALA A 21 4.52 -4.12 0.47
C ALA A 21 3.07 -3.72 0.78
N ALA A 22 2.48 -4.27 1.84
CA ALA A 22 1.13 -3.91 2.28
C ALA A 22 1.00 -2.43 2.66
N CYS A 23 1.98 -1.88 3.38
CA CYS A 23 2.04 -0.45 3.69
C CYS A 23 2.12 0.41 2.43
N ALA A 24 2.96 0.01 1.46
CA ALA A 24 3.11 0.73 0.20
C ALA A 24 1.82 0.72 -0.65
N PHE A 25 1.12 -0.41 -0.72
CA PHE A 25 -0.19 -0.49 -1.39
C PHE A 25 -1.26 0.34 -0.69
N THR A 26 -1.29 0.32 0.64
CA THR A 26 -2.20 1.16 1.43
C THR A 26 -1.93 2.65 1.22
N ALA A 27 -0.67 3.06 1.14
CA ALA A 27 -0.28 4.42 0.82
C ALA A 27 -0.72 4.83 -0.59
N SER A 28 -0.58 3.94 -1.58
CA SER A 28 -1.09 4.16 -2.94
C SER A 28 -2.61 4.36 -2.93
N LEU A 29 -3.35 3.53 -2.20
CA LEU A 29 -4.80 3.67 -2.06
C LEU A 29 -5.17 5.02 -1.46
N ALA A 30 -4.49 5.43 -0.37
CA ALA A 30 -4.73 6.71 0.28
C ALA A 30 -4.50 7.90 -0.65
N TRP A 31 -3.43 7.87 -1.47
CA TRP A 31 -3.18 8.92 -2.46
C TRP A 31 -4.24 8.96 -3.57
N ASN A 32 -4.75 7.81 -4.01
CA ASN A 32 -5.85 7.78 -4.97
C ASN A 32 -7.15 8.38 -4.39
N VAL A 33 -7.46 8.04 -3.12
CA VAL A 33 -8.60 8.62 -2.40
C VAL A 33 -8.45 10.14 -2.26
N HIS A 34 -7.26 10.62 -1.88
CA HIS A 34 -7.01 12.06 -1.78
C HIS A 34 -7.24 12.79 -3.11
N ALA A 35 -6.83 12.18 -4.23
CA ALA A 35 -7.08 12.75 -5.56
C ALA A 35 -8.59 12.76 -5.91
N LEU A 36 -9.33 11.71 -5.55
CA LEU A 36 -10.79 11.66 -5.75
C LEU A 36 -11.53 12.72 -4.92
N VAL A 37 -11.16 12.91 -3.66
CA VAL A 37 -11.73 13.96 -2.81
C VAL A 37 -11.42 15.34 -3.38
N THR A 38 -10.19 15.57 -3.85
CA THR A 38 -9.81 16.85 -4.49
C THR A 38 -10.61 17.12 -5.76
N LEU A 39 -10.92 16.08 -6.55
CA LEU A 39 -11.80 16.19 -7.73
C LEU A 39 -13.25 16.52 -7.33
N ASP A 40 -13.76 15.93 -6.26
CA ASP A 40 -15.11 16.19 -5.75
C ASP A 40 -15.25 17.62 -5.19
N ASP A 41 -14.22 18.10 -4.48
CA ASP A 41 -14.11 19.49 -4.02
C ASP A 41 -14.07 20.47 -5.18
N LEU A 42 -13.37 20.12 -6.27
CA LEU A 42 -13.32 20.92 -7.49
C LEU A 42 -14.70 20.99 -8.18
N GLN A 43 -15.41 19.86 -8.28
CA GLN A 43 -16.77 19.81 -8.86
C GLN A 43 -17.79 20.59 -8.00
N SER A 44 -17.56 20.67 -6.70
CA SER A 44 -18.40 21.41 -5.75
C SER A 44 -18.02 22.88 -5.60
N ASP A 45 -17.11 23.40 -6.45
CA ASP A 45 -16.58 24.77 -6.42
C ASP A 45 -15.96 25.19 -5.07
N ARG A 46 -15.41 24.21 -4.32
CA ARG A 46 -14.80 24.45 -2.99
C ARG A 46 -13.32 24.84 -3.06
N VAL A 47 -12.67 24.57 -4.19
CA VAL A 47 -11.22 24.76 -4.39
C VAL A 47 -10.95 25.38 -5.75
N ASN A 48 -9.94 26.25 -5.80
CA ASN A 48 -9.44 26.81 -7.05
C ASN A 48 -8.93 25.70 -8.00
N PRO A 49 -9.35 25.65 -9.28
CA PRO A 49 -8.89 24.68 -10.26
C PRO A 49 -7.37 24.59 -10.41
N HIS A 50 -6.64 25.70 -10.29
CA HIS A 50 -5.18 25.70 -10.36
C HIS A 50 -4.52 24.98 -9.16
N ASP A 51 -5.13 25.08 -7.98
CA ASP A 51 -4.63 24.37 -6.79
C ASP A 51 -5.04 22.90 -6.81
N ALA A 52 -6.27 22.59 -7.25
CA ALA A 52 -6.74 21.21 -7.44
C ALA A 52 -5.83 20.44 -8.40
N SER A 53 -5.52 21.01 -9.57
CA SER A 53 -4.68 20.35 -10.58
C SER A 53 -3.29 20.00 -10.02
N ARG A 54 -2.64 20.94 -9.32
CA ARG A 54 -1.34 20.70 -8.68
C ARG A 54 -1.38 19.64 -7.59
N ARG A 55 -2.46 19.59 -6.80
CA ARG A 55 -2.65 18.57 -5.76
C ARG A 55 -2.85 17.19 -6.39
N ILE A 56 -3.73 17.08 -7.39
CA ILE A 56 -3.98 15.83 -8.11
C ILE A 56 -2.71 15.32 -8.80
N ALA A 57 -1.91 16.22 -9.39
CA ALA A 57 -0.61 15.90 -9.97
C ALA A 57 0.34 15.25 -8.96
N ARG A 58 0.47 15.88 -7.78
CA ARG A 58 1.33 15.42 -6.70
C ARG A 58 0.86 14.06 -6.18
N SER A 59 -0.45 13.91 -5.94
CA SER A 59 -1.04 12.67 -5.46
C SER A 59 -0.84 11.53 -6.46
N ALA A 60 -1.00 11.77 -7.75
CA ALA A 60 -0.80 10.75 -8.76
C ALA A 60 0.68 10.31 -8.88
N ARG A 61 1.65 11.21 -8.66
CA ARG A 61 3.07 10.83 -8.57
C ARG A 61 3.36 10.02 -7.31
N ALA A 62 2.86 10.48 -6.16
CA ALA A 62 3.06 9.81 -4.88
C ALA A 62 2.41 8.41 -4.87
N GLU A 63 1.23 8.29 -5.46
CA GLU A 63 0.54 7.04 -5.72
C GLU A 63 1.38 6.10 -6.59
N ALA A 64 1.83 6.56 -7.75
CA ALA A 64 2.65 5.77 -8.66
C ALA A 64 3.94 5.27 -7.99
N SER A 65 4.60 6.13 -7.21
CA SER A 65 5.81 5.74 -6.47
C SER A 65 5.51 4.69 -5.38
N ALA A 66 4.44 4.88 -4.61
CA ALA A 66 4.06 3.94 -3.55
C ALA A 66 3.68 2.58 -4.14
N HIS A 67 2.90 2.58 -5.23
CA HIS A 67 2.52 1.36 -5.92
C HIS A 67 3.73 0.63 -6.52
N GLY A 68 4.66 1.37 -7.15
CA GLY A 68 5.90 0.83 -7.68
C GLY A 68 6.79 0.20 -6.60
N VAL A 69 6.90 0.83 -5.42
CA VAL A 69 7.62 0.26 -4.27
C VAL A 69 6.96 -1.04 -3.80
N GLY A 70 5.64 -1.08 -3.67
CA GLY A 70 4.91 -2.29 -3.29
C GLY A 70 5.16 -3.46 -4.25
N VAL A 71 5.13 -3.19 -5.56
CA VAL A 71 5.42 -4.20 -6.58
C VAL A 71 6.89 -4.63 -6.58
N ALA A 72 7.83 -3.70 -6.38
CA ALA A 72 9.25 -4.03 -6.26
C ALA A 72 9.52 -4.95 -5.05
N LEU A 73 8.87 -4.70 -3.92
CA LEU A 73 8.95 -5.57 -2.73
C LEU A 73 8.35 -6.97 -3.01
N CYS A 74 7.22 -7.05 -3.72
CA CYS A 74 6.67 -8.33 -4.17
C CYS A 74 7.61 -9.09 -5.14
N ALA A 75 8.32 -8.38 -6.02
CA ALA A 75 9.32 -8.96 -6.91
C ALA A 75 10.52 -9.50 -6.13
N LEU A 76 11.04 -8.72 -5.16
CA LEU A 76 12.13 -9.14 -4.26
C LEU A 76 11.75 -10.37 -3.42
N ARG A 77 10.47 -10.48 -3.04
CA ARG A 77 9.94 -11.67 -2.34
C ARG A 77 9.90 -12.93 -3.22
N GLY A 78 10.01 -12.78 -4.54
CA GLY A 78 9.93 -13.87 -5.52
C GLY A 78 8.49 -14.26 -5.88
N ARG A 79 7.55 -13.30 -5.91
CA ARG A 79 6.12 -13.56 -6.20
C ARG A 79 5.73 -13.08 -7.60
N PRO A 80 6.01 -13.85 -8.68
CA PRO A 80 5.80 -13.40 -10.05
C PRO A 80 4.32 -13.12 -10.37
N ILE A 81 3.40 -13.90 -9.80
CA ILE A 81 1.95 -13.71 -10.03
C ILE A 81 1.51 -12.32 -9.54
N ALA A 82 1.99 -11.87 -8.38
CA ALA A 82 1.65 -10.55 -7.85
C ALA A 82 2.17 -9.42 -8.76
N VAL A 83 3.35 -9.60 -9.35
CA VAL A 83 3.91 -8.64 -10.31
C VAL A 83 3.09 -8.60 -11.60
N VAL A 84 2.72 -9.76 -12.15
CA VAL A 84 1.91 -9.85 -13.38
C VAL A 84 0.52 -9.23 -13.19
N VAL A 85 -0.13 -9.49 -12.05
CA VAL A 85 -1.45 -8.91 -11.75
C VAL A 85 -1.41 -7.39 -11.64
N ASN A 86 -0.30 -6.82 -11.12
CA ASN A 86 -0.13 -5.37 -11.02
C ASN A 86 0.45 -4.72 -12.30
N ALA A 87 0.92 -5.51 -13.26
CA ALA A 87 1.54 -4.99 -14.49
C ALA A 87 0.62 -4.07 -15.31
N PRO A 88 -0.69 -4.35 -15.50
CA PRO A 88 -1.59 -3.45 -16.21
C PRO A 88 -1.69 -2.07 -15.55
N LEU A 89 -1.70 -2.02 -14.21
CA LEU A 89 -1.78 -0.76 -13.50
C LEU A 89 -0.45 0.02 -13.56
N MET A 90 0.68 -0.69 -13.52
CA MET A 90 2.00 -0.10 -13.71
C MET A 90 2.17 0.49 -15.11
N TRP A 91 1.68 -0.20 -16.13
CA TRP A 91 1.63 0.33 -17.49
C TRP A 91 0.81 1.61 -17.54
N TRP A 92 -0.38 1.61 -16.92
CA TRP A 92 -1.23 2.79 -16.87
C TRP A 92 -0.53 3.99 -16.22
N HIS A 93 0.15 3.77 -15.09
CA HIS A 93 0.95 4.80 -14.42
C HIS A 93 2.04 5.36 -15.33
N TRP A 94 2.78 4.48 -16.01
CA TRP A 94 3.84 4.85 -16.93
C TRP A 94 3.32 5.63 -18.14
N ASN A 95 2.19 5.22 -18.71
CA ASN A 95 1.57 5.93 -19.83
C ASN A 95 1.11 7.34 -19.41
N ARG A 96 0.48 7.47 -18.23
CA ARG A 96 0.08 8.76 -17.66
C ARG A 96 1.27 9.68 -17.35
N TRP A 97 2.41 9.11 -16.95
CA TRP A 97 3.65 9.87 -16.77
C TRP A 97 4.16 10.41 -18.10
N ARG A 98 4.21 9.57 -19.14
CA ARG A 98 4.71 9.97 -20.47
C ARG A 98 3.85 11.01 -21.16
N GLU A 99 2.54 10.94 -20.98
CA GLU A 99 1.60 11.87 -21.61
C GLU A 99 1.57 13.27 -20.97
N GLY A 100 2.29 13.51 -19.86
CA GLY A 100 2.33 14.84 -19.21
C GLY A 100 0.99 15.31 -18.63
N ARG A 101 -0.09 14.52 -18.77
CA ARG A 101 -1.46 14.78 -18.26
C ARG A 101 -1.57 14.89 -16.74
N LEU A 102 -0.46 14.73 -16.03
CA LEU A 102 -0.33 15.07 -14.62
C LEU A 102 -0.44 16.57 -14.36
N SER A 103 -0.34 17.44 -15.38
CA SER A 103 -0.51 18.89 -15.28
C SER A 103 -1.64 19.36 -16.21
N ALA A 104 -2.84 18.81 -16.07
CA ALA A 104 -3.99 19.34 -16.80
C ALA A 104 -4.19 20.82 -16.44
N ASP A 105 -4.26 21.68 -17.45
CA ASP A 105 -4.50 23.10 -17.28
C ASP A 105 -5.88 23.31 -16.62
N ALA A 106 -6.06 24.42 -15.91
CA ALA A 106 -7.24 24.70 -15.09
C ALA A 106 -8.56 24.66 -15.91
N THR A 107 -8.49 24.85 -17.21
CA THR A 107 -9.61 24.77 -18.16
C THR A 107 -9.92 23.34 -18.61
N GLU A 108 -8.90 22.51 -18.81
CA GLU A 108 -9.06 21.11 -19.23
C GLU A 108 -9.52 20.21 -18.08
N ILE A 109 -9.14 20.54 -16.84
CA ILE A 109 -9.46 19.70 -15.69
C ILE A 109 -10.97 19.60 -15.44
N PHE A 110 -11.76 20.64 -15.72
CA PHE A 110 -13.22 20.58 -15.59
C PHE A 110 -13.86 19.70 -16.67
N ALA A 111 -13.41 19.83 -17.92
CA ALA A 111 -13.89 19.00 -19.03
C ALA A 111 -13.52 17.52 -18.84
N ALA A 112 -12.36 17.25 -18.22
CA ALA A 112 -11.87 15.90 -17.95
C ALA A 112 -12.25 15.36 -16.56
N ALA A 113 -12.79 16.19 -15.65
CA ALA A 113 -13.01 15.84 -14.24
C ALA A 113 -13.83 14.57 -14.06
N ASP A 114 -14.91 14.45 -14.82
CA ASP A 114 -15.83 13.33 -14.69
C ASP A 114 -15.23 12.03 -15.25
N ALA A 115 -14.53 12.11 -16.38
CA ALA A 115 -13.79 10.99 -16.94
C ALA A 115 -12.64 10.53 -16.01
N GLU A 116 -11.92 11.47 -15.41
CA GLU A 116 -10.85 11.18 -14.45
C GLU A 116 -11.38 10.60 -13.15
N ARG A 117 -12.55 11.06 -12.67
CA ARG A 117 -13.24 10.50 -11.50
C ARG A 117 -13.64 9.04 -11.74
N VAL A 118 -14.22 8.73 -12.90
CA VAL A 118 -14.58 7.35 -13.27
C VAL A 118 -13.33 6.47 -13.40
N ALA A 119 -12.28 6.96 -14.05
CA ALA A 119 -11.01 6.22 -14.19
C ALA A 119 -10.36 5.92 -12.83
N ARG A 120 -10.27 6.93 -11.95
CA ARG A 120 -9.73 6.79 -10.59
C ARG A 120 -10.62 5.94 -9.69
N GLY A 121 -11.93 5.97 -9.87
CA GLY A 121 -12.89 5.12 -9.15
C GLY A 121 -12.71 3.63 -9.51
N ARG A 122 -12.55 3.29 -10.80
CA ARG A 122 -12.22 1.92 -11.22
C ARG A 122 -10.88 1.45 -10.64
N LYS A 123 -9.89 2.35 -10.64
CA LYS A 123 -8.59 2.09 -10.04
C LYS A 123 -8.66 1.89 -8.53
N LEU A 124 -9.54 2.60 -7.84
CA LEU A 124 -9.77 2.45 -6.41
C LEU A 124 -10.21 1.02 -6.07
N ALA A 125 -11.15 0.46 -6.84
CA ALA A 125 -11.60 -0.91 -6.66
C ALA A 125 -10.44 -1.91 -6.83
N PHE A 126 -9.61 -1.74 -7.85
CA PHE A 126 -8.43 -2.58 -8.05
C PHE A 126 -7.44 -2.46 -6.89
N LEU A 127 -7.08 -1.24 -6.48
CA LEU A 127 -6.16 -1.00 -5.36
C LEU A 127 -6.71 -1.57 -4.05
N ALA A 128 -8.02 -1.49 -3.81
CA ALA A 128 -8.65 -2.10 -2.65
C ALA A 128 -8.47 -3.62 -2.65
N CYS A 129 -8.69 -4.30 -3.78
CA CYS A 129 -8.41 -5.73 -3.91
C CYS A 129 -6.94 -6.07 -3.65
N VAL A 130 -6.00 -5.27 -4.19
CA VAL A 130 -4.56 -5.46 -3.96
C VAL A 130 -4.21 -5.33 -2.48
N VAL A 131 -4.75 -4.31 -1.79
CA VAL A 131 -4.55 -4.12 -0.35
C VAL A 131 -5.09 -5.31 0.44
N MET A 132 -6.27 -5.84 0.11
CA MET A 132 -6.83 -7.03 0.77
C MET A 132 -5.95 -8.27 0.58
N ILE A 133 -5.45 -8.49 -0.63
CA ILE A 133 -4.53 -9.61 -0.93
C ILE A 133 -3.21 -9.44 -0.17
N ALA A 134 -2.66 -8.22 -0.12
CA ALA A 134 -1.43 -7.92 0.61
C ALA A 134 -1.61 -8.11 2.12
N ALA A 135 -2.73 -7.65 2.69
CA ALA A 135 -3.05 -7.86 4.09
C ALA A 135 -3.16 -9.35 4.43
N TYR A 136 -3.88 -10.12 3.61
CA TYR A 136 -3.95 -11.59 3.77
C TYR A 136 -2.57 -12.23 3.74
N ALA A 137 -1.70 -11.81 2.82
CA ALA A 137 -0.35 -12.35 2.73
C ALA A 137 0.49 -12.07 3.98
N VAL A 138 0.38 -10.87 4.56
CA VAL A 138 1.05 -10.52 5.82
C VAL A 138 0.52 -11.39 6.95
N THR A 139 -0.81 -11.50 7.11
CA THR A 139 -1.40 -12.33 8.15
C THR A 139 -0.97 -13.79 8.02
N HIS A 140 -0.99 -14.34 6.81
CA HIS A 140 -0.53 -15.70 6.54
C HIS A 140 0.95 -15.88 6.91
N ALA A 141 1.82 -14.95 6.51
CA ALA A 141 3.26 -15.01 6.83
C ALA A 141 3.51 -14.92 8.34
N VAL A 142 2.80 -14.03 9.05
CA VAL A 142 2.88 -13.88 10.50
C VAL A 142 2.40 -15.15 11.22
N VAL A 143 1.20 -15.65 10.88
CA VAL A 143 0.64 -16.87 11.50
C VAL A 143 1.57 -18.05 11.27
N HIS A 144 2.05 -18.25 10.04
CA HIS A 144 2.96 -19.34 9.73
C HIS A 144 4.28 -19.23 10.51
N SER A 145 4.81 -18.01 10.68
CA SER A 145 6.01 -17.77 11.50
C SER A 145 5.76 -18.09 12.98
N LEU A 146 4.60 -17.70 13.52
CA LEU A 146 4.23 -17.93 14.92
C LEU A 146 3.94 -19.40 15.25
N MET A 147 3.39 -20.18 14.30
CA MET A 147 3.06 -21.60 14.55
C MET A 147 4.28 -22.52 14.62
N THR A 148 5.48 -22.04 14.32
CA THR A 148 6.73 -22.80 14.50
C THR A 148 7.03 -23.07 15.98
N LYS A 149 7.83 -24.10 16.30
CA LYS A 149 8.23 -24.38 17.70
C LYS A 149 8.86 -23.16 18.38
N ALA A 150 9.80 -22.51 17.70
CA ALA A 150 10.44 -21.27 18.15
C ALA A 150 9.45 -20.10 18.30
N GLY A 151 8.50 -19.96 17.37
CA GLY A 151 7.46 -18.93 17.44
C GLY A 151 6.53 -19.09 18.65
N ARG A 152 6.14 -20.34 18.96
CA ARG A 152 5.31 -20.66 20.13
C ARG A 152 6.03 -20.41 21.45
N GLU A 153 7.31 -20.76 21.54
CA GLU A 153 8.12 -20.50 22.74
C GLU A 153 8.32 -19.00 22.98
N ALA A 154 8.62 -18.23 21.92
CA ALA A 154 8.71 -16.77 21.99
C ALA A 154 7.39 -16.13 22.42
N LEU A 155 6.26 -16.57 21.85
CA LEU A 155 4.92 -16.09 22.23
C LEU A 155 4.58 -16.45 23.68
N ALA A 156 4.87 -17.67 24.12
CA ALA A 156 4.66 -18.11 25.49
C ALA A 156 5.49 -17.29 26.49
N LYS A 157 6.73 -16.93 26.13
CA LYS A 157 7.57 -16.03 26.93
C LYS A 157 6.96 -14.62 27.04
N ILE A 158 6.52 -14.03 25.93
CA ILE A 158 5.87 -12.71 25.93
C ILE A 158 4.58 -12.72 26.75
N LEU A 159 3.73 -13.74 26.58
CA LEU A 159 2.50 -13.88 27.36
C LEU A 159 2.79 -14.06 28.85
N ARG A 160 3.84 -14.82 29.19
CA ARG A 160 4.31 -15.00 30.56
C ARG A 160 4.81 -13.66 31.14
N GLU A 161 5.65 -12.92 30.42
CA GLU A 161 6.11 -11.58 30.82
C GLU A 161 4.96 -10.56 30.97
N ALA A 162 3.98 -10.60 30.07
CA ALA A 162 2.78 -9.76 30.18
C ALA A 162 1.90 -10.16 31.39
N SER A 163 1.82 -11.46 31.71
CA SER A 163 1.09 -11.96 32.89
C SER A 163 1.81 -11.70 34.21
N HIS A 164 3.14 -11.54 34.19
CA HIS A 164 3.95 -11.18 35.36
C HIS A 164 4.22 -9.67 35.48
N SER A 165 3.79 -8.86 34.50
CA SER A 165 3.79 -7.41 34.65
C SER A 165 2.77 -7.04 35.72
N PRO A 166 3.16 -6.35 36.81
CA PRO A 166 2.27 -6.06 37.91
C PRO A 166 1.28 -4.96 37.48
N MET A 167 0.16 -5.36 36.88
CA MET A 167 -0.97 -4.46 36.58
C MET A 167 -1.77 -4.05 37.84
N TYR A 168 -1.28 -4.37 39.04
CA TYR A 168 -1.99 -4.21 40.32
C TYR A 168 -1.38 -3.17 41.28
N HIS A 169 -0.41 -2.35 40.84
CA HIS A 169 0.23 -1.33 41.68
C HIS A 169 -0.15 0.13 41.32
N MET A 170 -1.27 0.37 40.64
CA MET A 170 -1.73 1.73 40.27
C MET A 170 -3.04 2.19 40.95
N PHE A 171 -3.49 1.51 42.01
CA PHE A 171 -4.58 2.01 42.87
C PHE A 171 -4.15 1.99 44.33
#